data_AF-A0A7L3BF98-F1
#
_entry.id   AF-A0A7L3BF98-F1
#
_cell.length_a   1.000
_cell.length_b   1.000
_cell.length_c   1.000
_cell.angle_alpha   90.00
_cell.angle_beta   90.00
_cell.angle_gamma   90.00
#
_symmetry.space_group_name_H-M   'P 1'
#
loop_
_entity.id
_entity.type
_entity.pdbx_description
1 polymer ?
#
loop_
_entity_poly.entity_id
_entity_poly.type
_entity_poly.pdbx_seq_one_letter_code
_entity_poly.pdbx_strand_id
1 'polypeptide(L)' 'KKLVAIPDHTDISVSPEERVRALSKLGSNITINEDITPRRYFRSGVEMERMASVYMEEGNLENAFVFYNKFIT' A
#
# COMPACT_ATOMS: atom_id res chain seq x y z
N LYS A 1 18.04 18.60 11.16
CA LYS A 1 17.92 17.18 10.75
C LYS A 1 17.43 17.17 9.31
N LYS A 2 18.25 16.75 8.33
CA LYS A 2 17.79 16.58 6.95
C LYS A 2 16.70 15.52 6.97
N LEU A 3 15.47 15.90 6.61
CA LEU A 3 14.41 14.95 6.29
C LEU A 3 14.87 14.31 4.97
N VAL A 4 15.50 13.13 5.06
CA VAL A 4 15.81 12.35 3.88
C VAL A 4 14.46 11.98 3.27
N ALA A 5 14.15 12.56 2.11
CA ALA A 5 12.97 12.19 1.35
C ALA A 5 13.05 10.68 1.13
N ILE A 6 11.98 9.98 1.50
CA ILE A 6 11.88 8.54 1.23
C ILE A 6 11.97 8.42 -0.29
N PRO A 7 12.88 7.57 -0.82
CA PRO A 7 12.98 7.36 -2.26
C PRO A 7 11.62 7.02 -2.85
N ASP A 8 11.28 7.65 -3.96
CA ASP A 8 10.06 7.31 -4.69
C ASP A 8 10.23 5.91 -5.32
N HIS A 9 9.16 5.12 -5.38
CA HIS A 9 9.21 3.79 -6.00
C HIS A 9 9.54 3.84 -7.50
N THR A 10 9.37 5.01 -8.13
CA THR A 10 9.73 5.27 -9.52
C THR A 10 11.17 5.71 -9.73
N ASP A 11 11.91 6.01 -8.64
CA ASP A 11 13.29 6.46 -8.73
C ASP A 11 14.21 5.29 -9.11
N ILE A 12 14.68 5.29 -10.36
CA ILE A 12 15.56 4.24 -10.90
C ILE A 12 17.02 4.39 -10.44
N SER A 13 17.37 5.47 -9.75
CA SER A 13 18.73 5.68 -9.23
C SER A 13 19.00 4.92 -7.93
N VAL A 14 17.93 4.50 -7.24
CA VAL A 14 18.00 3.72 -5.99
C VAL A 14 17.84 2.22 -6.24
N SER A 15 18.15 1.41 -5.22
CA SER A 15 18.11 -0.04 -5.37
C SER A 15 16.66 -0.55 -5.58
N PRO A 16 16.45 -1.66 -6.32
CA PRO A 16 15.12 -2.27 -6.44
C PRO A 16 14.47 -2.57 -5.08
N GLU A 17 15.25 -2.98 -4.08
CA GLU A 17 14.77 -3.24 -2.72
C GLU A 17 14.29 -1.95 -2.03
N GLU A 18 14.96 -0.82 -2.27
CA GLU A 18 14.51 0.48 -1.74
C GLU A 18 13.19 0.92 -2.37
N ARG A 19 13.01 0.67 -3.67
CA ARG A 19 11.75 0.95 -4.39
C ARG A 19 10.59 0.08 -3.87
N VAL A 20 10.83 -1.22 -3.66
CA VAL A 20 9.82 -2.11 -3.06
C VAL A 20 9.50 -1.71 -1.63
N ARG A 21 10.50 -1.30 -0.82
CA ARG A 21 10.27 -0.75 0.52
C ARG A 21 9.42 0.51 0.49
N ALA A 22 9.60 1.38 -0.51
CA ALA A 22 8.76 2.56 -0.69
C ALA A 22 7.29 2.17 -0.95
N LEU A 23 7.04 1.18 -1.81
CA LEU A 23 5.69 0.63 -2.03
C LEU A 23 5.07 0.02 -0.77
N SER A 24 5.83 -0.74 0.03
CA SER A 24 5.35 -1.29 1.30
C SER A 24 4.96 -0.18 2.27
N LYS A 25 5.75 0.90 2.33
CA LYS A 25 5.45 2.06 3.17
C LYS A 25 4.16 2.76 2.75
N LEU A 26 3.92 2.88 1.45
CA LEU A 26 2.65 3.40 0.91
C LEU A 26 1.46 2.51 1.33
N GLY A 27 1.60 1.19 1.23
CA GLY A 27 0.58 0.23 1.65
C GLY A 27 0.28 0.27 3.15
N SER A 28 1.31 0.44 3.98
CA SER A 28 1.18 0.47 5.45
C SER A 28 0.63 1.78 6.02
N ASN A 29 0.37 2.78 5.18
CA ASN A 29 -0.12 4.09 5.63
C ASN A 29 -1.64 4.05 5.90
N ILE A 30 -2.01 3.40 7.00
CA ILE A 30 -3.39 3.23 7.47
C ILE A 30 -3.55 3.94 8.80
N THR A 31 -4.70 4.57 9.01
CA THR A 31 -5.08 5.17 10.29
C THR A 31 -6.39 4.57 10.75
N ILE A 32 -6.39 4.02 11.97
CA ILE A 32 -7.60 3.52 12.61
C ILE A 32 -8.20 4.66 13.43
N ASN A 33 -9.43 5.04 13.09
CA ASN A 33 -10.26 5.91 13.89
C ASN A 33 -11.08 5.07 14.88
N GLU A 34 -10.91 5.34 16.17
CA GLU A 34 -11.59 4.65 17.29
C GLU A 34 -13.11 4.92 17.35
N ASP A 35 -13.59 6.02 16.76
CA ASP A 35 -15.01 6.33 16.64
C ASP A 35 -15.73 5.44 15.61
N ILE A 36 -14.97 4.74 14.75
CA ILE A 36 -15.50 3.84 13.73
C ILE A 36 -15.53 2.42 14.28
N THR A 37 -16.70 1.79 14.25
CA THR A 37 -16.84 0.40 14.72
C THR A 37 -15.97 -0.57 13.88
N PRO A 38 -15.25 -1.53 14.51
CA PRO A 38 -14.34 -2.45 13.82
C PRO A 38 -14.96 -3.15 12.60
N ARG A 39 -16.25 -3.50 12.69
CA ARG A 39 -17.02 -4.13 11.60
C ARG A 39 -17.00 -3.34 10.29
N ARG A 40 -16.86 -2.02 10.32
CA ARG A 40 -16.78 -1.19 9.11
C ARG A 40 -15.46 -1.41 8.38
N TYR A 41 -14.34 -1.56 9.09
CA TYR A 41 -13.04 -1.85 8.48
C TYR A 41 -13.01 -3.22 7.78
N PHE A 42 -13.67 -4.23 8.33
CA PHE A 42 -13.81 -5.53 7.64
C PHE A 42 -14.50 -5.39 6.27
N ARG A 43 -15.49 -4.49 6.14
CA ARG A 43 -16.14 -4.24 4.85
C ARG A 43 -15.21 -3.50 3.89
N SER A 44 -14.49 -2.49 4.38
CA SER A 44 -13.49 -1.79 3.58
C SER A 44 -12.36 -2.72 3.14
N GLY A 45 -11.97 -3.69 3.96
CA GLY A 45 -10.96 -4.69 3.62
C GLY A 45 -11.36 -5.58 2.45
N VAL A 46 -12.65 -5.96 2.34
CA VAL A 46 -13.15 -6.70 1.16
C VAL A 46 -12.95 -5.90 -0.12
N GLU A 47 -13.23 -4.59 -0.09
CA GLU A 47 -12.99 -3.75 -1.26
C GLU A 47 -11.49 -3.57 -1.56
N MET A 48 -10.64 -3.54 -0.54
CA MET A 48 -9.18 -3.49 -0.75
C MET A 48 -8.65 -4.74 -1.45
N GLU A 49 -9.11 -5.92 -1.05
CA GLU A 49 -8.75 -7.19 -1.69
C GLU A 49 -9.25 -7.26 -3.13
N ARG A 50 -10.50 -6.87 -3.38
CA ARG A 50 -11.06 -6.80 -4.74
C ARG A 50 -10.27 -5.87 -5.66
N MET A 51 -9.93 -4.68 -5.18
CA MET A 51 -9.15 -3.74 -5.96
C MET A 51 -7.74 -4.25 -6.24
N ALA A 52 -7.11 -4.95 -5.28
CA ALA A 52 -5.82 -5.60 -5.50
C ALA A 52 -5.90 -6.63 -6.64
N SER A 53 -6.96 -7.44 -6.67
CA SER A 53 -7.21 -8.44 -7.71
C SER A 53 -7.45 -7.81 -9.08
N VAL A 54 -8.21 -6.71 -9.18
CA VAL A 54 -8.37 -5.94 -10.43
C VAL A 54 -7.02 -5.44 -10.95
N TYR A 55 -6.20 -4.83 -10.09
CA TYR A 55 -4.88 -4.35 -10.52
C TYR A 55 -3.94 -5.48 -10.95
N MET A 56 -4.05 -6.66 -10.33
CA MET A 56 -3.31 -7.85 -10.76
C MET A 56 -3.72 -8.28 -12.16
N GLU A 57 -5.01 -8.33 -12.46
CA GLU A 57 -5.56 -8.70 -13.78
C GLU A 57 -5.16 -7.69 -14.87
N GLU A 58 -5.12 -6.40 -14.54
CA GLU A 58 -4.66 -5.33 -15.44
C GLU A 58 -3.13 -5.33 -15.65
N GLY A 59 -2.37 -6.15 -14.90
CA GLY A 59 -0.91 -6.17 -14.92
C GLY A 59 -0.26 -4.99 -14.18
N ASN A 60 -1.04 -4.22 -13.42
CA ASN A 60 -0.56 -3.12 -12.59
C ASN A 60 -0.06 -3.65 -11.23
N LEU A 61 1.08 -4.33 -11.26
CA LEU A 61 1.62 -5.06 -10.12
C LEU A 61 1.99 -4.15 -8.93
N GLU A 62 2.46 -2.92 -9.20
CA GLU A 62 2.81 -1.97 -8.12
C GLU A 62 1.58 -1.57 -7.30
N ASN A 63 0.46 -1.24 -7.96
CA ASN A 63 -0.78 -0.93 -7.26
C ASN A 63 -1.39 -2.16 -6.59
N ALA A 64 -1.36 -3.33 -7.25
CA ALA A 64 -1.80 -4.58 -6.64
C ALA A 64 -1.04 -4.85 -5.32
N PHE A 65 0.28 -4.70 -5.34
CA PHE A 65 1.13 -4.85 -4.15
C PHE A 65 0.77 -3.87 -3.04
N VAL A 66 0.53 -2.59 -3.36
CA VAL A 66 0.12 -1.57 -2.39
C VAL A 66 -1.22 -1.93 -1.74
N PHE A 67 -2.22 -2.36 -2.51
CA PHE A 67 -3.53 -2.73 -1.97
C PHE A 67 -3.49 -4.00 -1.13
N TYR A 68 -2.71 -5.02 -1.51
CA TYR A 68 -2.52 -6.20 -0.65
C TYR A 68 -1.81 -5.84 0.66
N ASN A 69 -0.77 -5.01 0.63
CA ASN A 69 -0.11 -4.54 1.87
C ASN A 69 -1.09 -3.75 2.75
N LYS A 70 -1.96 -2.93 2.14
CA LYS A 70 -3.00 -2.18 2.85
C LYS A 70 -4.06 -3.08 3.49
N PHE A 71 -4.38 -4.20 2.86
CA PHE A 71 -5.35 -5.16 3.41
C PHE A 71 -4.78 -5.93 4.61
N ILE A 72 -3.48 -6.22 4.62
CA ILE A 72 -2.81 -7.04 5.64
C ILE A 72 -2.39 -6.22 6.87
N THR A 73 -2.06 -4.94 6.70
CA THR A 73 -1.60 -4.04 7.78
C THR A 73 -2.75 -3.60 8.68
#